data_AF-A0A7Y2A1C4-F1
#
_entry.id   AF-A0A7Y2A1C4-F1
#
_cell.length_a   1.000
_cell.length_b   1.000
_cell.length_c   1.000
_cell.angle_alpha   90.00
_cell.angle_beta   90.00
_cell.angle_gamma   90.00
#
_symmetry.space_group_name_H-M   'P 1'
#
loop_
_entity.id
_entity.type
_entity.pdbx_description
1 polymer ?
#
loop_
_entity_poly.entity_id
_entity_poly.type
_entity_poly.pdbx_seq_one_letter_code
_entity_poly.pdbx_strand_id
1 'polypeptide(L)'
;GGKPYFWHRTTVGWFDQKDYVSDEDGNLRCDILRFENYDEDTRAYLELSTSIPKRNARSEKIDYKDLYTSKQREEIADWYKEDIEFFGFDFDTGATKNIYFTF
;
A
#
# COMPACT_ATOMS: atom_id res chain seq x y z
N GLY A 1 -8.21 -15.63 9.26
CA GLY A 1 -7.25 -15.07 10.22
C GLY A 1 -7.44 -15.46 11.68
N GLY A 2 -8.66 -15.63 12.22
CA GLY A 2 -8.91 -15.55 13.68
C GLY A 2 -8.43 -16.68 14.61
N LYS A 3 -7.17 -17.13 14.49
CA LYS A 3 -6.52 -18.00 15.48
C LYS A 3 -5.32 -17.27 16.09
N PRO A 4 -5.01 -17.48 17.37
CA PRO A 4 -3.82 -16.90 18.00
C PRO A 4 -2.55 -17.26 17.22
N TYR A 5 -1.71 -16.27 16.95
CA TYR A 5 -0.44 -16.40 16.21
C TYR A 5 -0.60 -16.83 14.74
N PHE A 6 -1.78 -16.62 14.15
CA PHE A 6 -1.98 -16.86 12.72
C PHE A 6 -1.39 -15.70 11.92
N TRP A 7 -0.34 -16.01 11.15
CA TRP A 7 0.21 -15.07 10.19
C TRP A 7 -0.40 -15.32 8.81
N HIS A 8 -0.97 -14.28 8.22
CA HIS A 8 -1.46 -14.31 6.84
C HIS A 8 -0.28 -14.62 5.91
N ARG A 9 -0.31 -15.79 5.27
CA ARG A 9 0.73 -16.21 4.32
C ARG A 9 0.27 -15.89 2.92
N THR A 10 1.13 -15.22 2.16
CA THR A 10 0.94 -14.92 0.72
C THR A 10 0.64 -16.17 -0.14
N THR A 11 1.00 -17.37 0.34
CA THR A 11 0.76 -18.65 -0.37
C THR A 11 -0.54 -19.36 -0.02
N VAL A 12 -1.31 -18.90 0.98
CA VAL A 12 -2.48 -19.63 1.51
C VAL A 12 -3.78 -18.83 1.39
N GLY A 13 -3.74 -17.64 0.79
CA GLY A 13 -4.92 -16.82 0.53
C GLY A 13 -4.56 -15.44 0.00
N TRP A 14 -5.57 -14.76 -0.54
CA TRP A 14 -5.54 -13.33 -0.80
C TRP A 14 -6.04 -12.62 0.47
N PHE A 15 -5.20 -11.74 1.01
CA PHE A 15 -5.46 -10.96 2.21
C PHE A 15 -5.12 -9.51 1.90
N ASP A 16 -5.81 -8.61 2.58
CA ASP A 16 -5.66 -7.18 2.41
C ASP A 16 -4.32 -6.71 3.00
N GLN A 17 -3.78 -5.60 2.53
CA GLN A 17 -2.55 -5.02 3.05
C GLN A 17 -2.64 -4.81 4.58
N LYS A 18 -3.80 -4.34 5.06
CA LYS A 18 -4.06 -4.12 6.49
C LYS A 18 -3.80 -5.37 7.34
N ASP A 19 -4.10 -6.55 6.82
CA ASP A 19 -3.92 -7.85 7.52
C ASP A 19 -2.45 -8.19 7.81
N TYR A 20 -1.51 -7.59 7.07
CA TYR A 20 -0.08 -7.84 7.23
C TYR A 20 0.61 -6.83 8.16
N VAL A 21 0.00 -5.67 8.36
CA VAL A 21 0.60 -4.55 9.09
C VAL A 21 -0.09 -4.27 10.42
N SER A 22 -1.19 -4.96 10.72
CA SER A 22 -1.97 -4.79 11.94
C SER A 22 -1.81 -5.97 12.90
N ASP A 23 -2.05 -5.74 14.20
CA ASP A 23 -2.19 -6.83 15.19
C ASP A 23 -3.57 -7.50 15.12
N GLU A 24 -3.79 -8.51 15.97
CA GLU A 24 -5.04 -9.27 16.03
C GLU A 24 -6.26 -8.40 16.42
N ASP A 25 -6.03 -7.24 17.03
CA ASP A 25 -7.06 -6.26 17.39
C ASP A 25 -7.29 -5.22 16.27
N GLY A 26 -6.56 -5.31 15.16
CA GLY A 26 -6.67 -4.41 14.01
C GLY A 26 -5.91 -3.09 14.16
N ASN A 27 -5.00 -2.98 15.14
CA ASN A 27 -4.17 -1.79 15.31
C ASN A 27 -2.93 -1.86 14.43
N LEU A 28 -2.62 -0.77 13.72
CA LEU A 28 -1.40 -0.67 12.90
C LEU A 28 -0.13 -0.81 13.78
N ARG A 29 0.81 -1.66 13.35
CA ARG A 29 2.02 -2.02 14.13
C ARG A 29 3.33 -1.58 13.52
N CYS A 30 3.31 -0.94 12.36
CA CYS A 30 4.50 -0.42 11.71
C CYS A 30 4.25 0.93 11.05
N ASP A 31 5.35 1.65 10.82
CA ASP A 31 5.33 2.88 10.06
C ASP A 31 5.13 2.56 8.57
N ILE A 32 4.15 3.21 7.96
CA ILE A 32 3.80 3.01 6.56
C ILE A 32 4.39 4.13 5.72
N LEU A 33 5.24 3.76 4.76
CA LEU A 33 5.83 4.64 3.75
C LEU A 33 5.20 4.33 2.39
N ARG A 34 4.98 5.36 1.57
CA ARG A 34 4.31 5.22 0.28
C ARG A 34 5.32 4.98 -0.83
N PHE A 35 5.01 4.03 -1.70
CA PHE A 35 5.88 3.73 -2.83
C PHE A 35 5.79 4.79 -3.92
N GLU A 36 4.62 5.42 -4.07
CA GLU A 36 4.37 6.54 -4.99
C GLU A 36 5.23 7.75 -4.63
N ASN A 37 5.55 7.90 -3.34
CA ASN A 37 6.40 8.97 -2.78
C ASN A 37 7.74 8.41 -2.30
N TYR A 38 8.25 7.36 -2.96
CA TYR A 38 9.42 6.62 -2.49
C TYR A 38 10.63 7.52 -2.18
N ASP A 39 10.95 8.49 -3.04
CA ASP A 39 12.14 9.32 -2.89
C ASP A 39 12.01 10.31 -1.73
N GLU A 40 10.80 10.79 -1.44
CA GLU A 40 10.47 11.70 -0.35
C GLU A 40 10.39 10.95 0.98
N ASP A 41 9.53 9.92 1.03
CA ASP A 41 9.23 9.18 2.24
C ASP A 41 10.47 8.43 2.75
N THR A 42 11.25 7.75 1.89
CA THR A 42 12.45 7.03 2.34
C THR A 42 13.57 7.96 2.79
N ARG A 43 13.74 9.09 2.11
CA ARG A 43 14.77 10.07 2.48
C ARG A 43 14.47 10.68 3.83
N ALA A 44 13.22 11.08 4.06
CA ALA A 44 12.79 11.65 5.32
C ALA A 44 12.85 10.61 6.46
N TYR A 45 12.40 9.38 6.21
CA TYR A 45 12.37 8.33 7.24
C TYR A 45 13.77 7.85 7.67
N LEU A 46 14.70 7.71 6.71
CA LEU A 46 16.05 7.20 6.94
C LEU A 46 17.10 8.31 7.12
N GLU A 47 16.67 9.58 7.18
CA GLU A 47 17.53 10.76 7.33
C GLU A 47 18.66 10.83 6.27
N LEU A 48 18.34 10.46 5.03
CA LEU A 48 19.31 10.44 3.94
C LEU A 48 19.49 11.84 3.34
N SER A 49 20.73 12.19 3.00
CA SER A 49 21.02 13.44 2.27
C SER A 49 20.68 13.35 0.78
N THR A 50 20.60 12.14 0.23
CA THR A 50 20.30 11.84 -1.17
C THR A 50 19.28 10.71 -1.29
N SER A 51 18.59 10.62 -2.44
CA SER A 51 17.67 9.51 -2.71
C SER A 51 18.40 8.19 -2.98
N ILE A 52 17.72 7.08 -2.69
CA ILE A 52 18.23 5.73 -2.97
C ILE A 52 18.24 5.51 -4.49
N PRO A 53 19.36 5.07 -5.10
CA PRO A 53 19.43 4.84 -6.54
C PRO A 53 18.41 3.79 -7.03
N LYS A 54 17.60 4.16 -8.03
CA LYS A 54 16.59 3.28 -8.63
C LYS A 54 17.26 2.25 -9.55
N ARG A 55 17.24 0.97 -9.19
CA ARG A 55 17.85 -0.13 -9.98
C ARG A 55 16.90 -0.81 -10.96
N ASN A 56 15.60 -0.83 -10.66
CA ASN A 56 14.56 -1.51 -11.45
C ASN A 56 13.55 -0.50 -12.03
N ALA A 57 14.05 0.60 -12.59
CA ALA A 57 13.17 1.58 -13.23
C ALA A 57 12.66 0.99 -14.56
N ARG A 58 11.33 0.85 -14.70
CA ARG A 58 10.72 0.47 -15.98
C ARG A 58 10.97 1.58 -17.01
N SER A 59 11.26 1.20 -18.25
CA SER A 59 11.43 2.12 -19.39
C SER A 59 10.09 2.54 -20.00
N GLU A 60 9.05 1.72 -19.86
CA GLU A 60 7.71 1.98 -20.39
C GLU A 60 6.87 2.81 -19.43
N LYS A 61 6.21 3.84 -19.98
CA LYS A 61 5.35 4.79 -19.26
C LYS A 61 3.86 4.47 -19.41
N ILE A 62 3.50 3.19 -19.47
CA ILE A 62 2.08 2.84 -19.48
C ILE A 62 1.54 3.13 -18.09
N ASP A 63 0.55 4.02 -18.01
CA ASP A 63 -0.19 4.22 -16.77
C ASP A 63 -1.00 2.96 -16.50
N TYR A 64 -0.80 2.34 -15.34
CA TYR A 64 -1.53 1.13 -14.98
C TYR A 64 -3.05 1.38 -14.94
N LYS A 65 -3.49 2.62 -14.73
CA LYS A 65 -4.89 3.03 -14.74
C LYS A 65 -5.57 2.76 -16.08
N ASP A 66 -4.82 2.83 -17.18
CA ASP A 66 -5.32 2.57 -18.53
C ASP A 66 -5.54 1.08 -18.80
N LEU A 67 -5.02 0.19 -17.94
CA LEU A 67 -5.20 -1.26 -18.05
C LEU A 67 -6.57 -1.74 -17.53
N TYR A 68 -7.29 -0.89 -16.79
CA TYR A 68 -8.54 -1.24 -16.13
C TYR A 68 -9.76 -0.61 -16.81
N THR A 69 -10.72 -1.45 -17.16
CA THR A 69 -12.07 -1.00 -17.53
C THR A 69 -12.84 -0.52 -16.30
N SER A 70 -13.84 0.35 -16.48
CA SER A 70 -14.65 0.88 -15.37
C SER A 70 -15.25 -0.23 -14.48
N LYS A 71 -15.74 -1.31 -15.09
CA LYS A 71 -16.27 -2.47 -14.38
C LYS A 71 -15.21 -3.13 -13.48
N GLN A 72 -13.99 -3.31 -13.97
CA GLN A 72 -12.91 -3.89 -13.17
C GLN A 72 -12.52 -2.99 -12.00
N ARG A 73 -12.57 -1.66 -12.18
CA ARG A 73 -12.30 -0.71 -11.09
C ARG A 73 -13.31 -0.86 -9.96
N GLU A 74 -14.59 -1.00 -10.28
CA GLU A 74 -15.66 -1.27 -9.30
C GLU A 74 -15.45 -2.60 -8.58
N GLU A 75 -15.20 -3.68 -9.33
CA GLU A 75 -14.94 -5.00 -8.74
C GLU A 75 -13.73 -4.98 -7.78
N ILE A 76 -12.66 -4.27 -8.14
CA ILE A 76 -11.48 -4.11 -7.29
C ILE A 76 -11.79 -3.26 -6.07
N ALA A 77 -12.55 -2.17 -6.23
CA ALA A 77 -12.94 -1.31 -5.11
C ALA A 77 -13.79 -2.07 -4.07
N ASP A 78 -14.67 -2.97 -4.52
CA ASP A 78 -15.45 -3.82 -3.64
C ASP A 78 -14.58 -4.85 -2.91
N TRP A 79 -13.60 -5.44 -3.60
CA TRP A 79 -12.69 -6.43 -3.01
C TRP A 79 -11.76 -5.83 -1.95
N TYR A 80 -11.13 -4.69 -2.25
CA TYR A 80 -10.16 -4.03 -1.39
C TYR A 80 -10.77 -2.88 -0.57
N LYS A 81 -12.08 -2.94 -0.33
CA LYS A 81 -12.81 -1.87 0.36
C LYS A 81 -12.20 -1.54 1.73
N GLU A 82 -11.78 -2.56 2.48
CA GLU A 82 -11.20 -2.38 3.81
C GLU A 82 -9.86 -1.63 3.74
N ASP A 83 -8.97 -2.00 2.83
CA ASP A 83 -7.73 -1.26 2.58
C ASP A 83 -7.99 0.17 2.11
N ILE A 84 -8.93 0.37 1.19
CA ILE A 84 -9.31 1.69 0.67
C ILE A 84 -9.77 2.60 1.82
N GLU A 85 -10.64 2.10 2.70
CA GLU A 85 -11.14 2.86 3.85
C GLU A 85 -10.04 3.13 4.88
N PHE A 86 -9.19 2.13 5.15
CA PHE A 86 -8.15 2.19 6.17
C PHE A 86 -6.98 3.10 5.77
N PHE A 87 -6.45 2.96 4.56
CA PHE A 87 -5.34 3.78 4.07
C PHE A 87 -5.79 5.04 3.33
N GLY A 88 -7.09 5.17 3.03
CA GLY A 88 -7.63 6.30 2.28
C GLY A 88 -7.09 6.34 0.85
N PHE A 89 -7.01 5.17 0.19
CA PHE A 89 -6.66 5.09 -1.22
C PHE A 89 -7.77 5.71 -2.07
N ASP A 90 -7.38 6.25 -3.21
CA ASP A 90 -8.28 6.58 -4.30
C ASP A 90 -7.72 5.99 -5.60
N PHE A 91 -8.57 5.76 -6.60
CA PHE A 91 -8.07 5.23 -7.87
C PHE A 91 -7.03 6.15 -8.49
N ASP A 92 -7.14 7.46 -8.21
CA ASP A 92 -6.23 8.45 -8.75
C ASP A 92 -5.03 8.81 -7.86
N THR A 93 -5.10 8.53 -6.55
CA THR A 93 -4.08 8.94 -5.58
C THR A 93 -3.67 7.79 -4.65
N GLY A 94 -2.39 7.80 -4.23
CA GLY A 94 -1.90 6.86 -3.22
C GLY A 94 -2.55 7.04 -1.83
N ALA A 95 -2.05 6.31 -0.84
CA ALA A 95 -2.58 6.35 0.54
C ALA A 95 -2.52 7.76 1.14
N THR A 96 -3.57 8.13 1.88
CA THR A 96 -3.74 9.45 2.53
C THR A 96 -3.94 9.36 4.05
N LYS A 97 -4.21 8.16 4.59
CA LYS A 97 -4.43 7.88 6.01
C LYS A 97 -3.52 6.77 6.48
N ASN A 98 -3.24 6.73 7.79
CA ASN A 98 -2.44 5.67 8.40
C ASN A 98 -1.05 5.51 7.74
N ILE A 99 -0.48 6.65 7.32
CA ILE A 99 0.85 6.80 6.73
C ILE A 99 1.74 7.63 7.66
N TYR A 100 3.05 7.42 7.58
CA TYR A 100 4.00 8.09 8.47
C TYR A 100 4.20 9.58 8.15
N PHE A 101 4.15 9.95 6.86
CA PHE A 101 4.30 11.34 6.43
C PHE A 101 3.06 11.86 5.70
N THR A 102 2.67 13.09 6.03
CA THR A 102 1.71 13.89 5.28
C THR A 102 2.42 15.14 4.81
N PHE A 103 2.65 15.25 3.49
CA PHE A 103 3.30 16.40 2.85
C PHE A 103 2.26 17.14 2.02
#